data_AF-A0A7Y4CKT9-F1
#
_entry.id   AF-A0A7Y4CKT9-F1
#
_cell.length_a   1.000
_cell.length_b   1.000
_cell.length_c   1.000
_cell.angle_alpha   90.00
_cell.angle_beta   90.00
_cell.angle_gamma   90.00
#
_symmetry.space_group_name_H-M   'P 1'
#
loop_
_entity.id
_entity.type
_entity.pdbx_description
1 polymer ?
#
loop_
_entity_poly.entity_id
_entity_poly.type
_entity_poly.pdbx_seq_one_letter_code
_entity_poly.pdbx_strand_id
1 'polypeptide(L)'
;MSYYIKELTYSNGETLYNVPAELGILIEMGFSEDRASEICLEAEHEALWELIRAERHSKLMETDFTQVGDAPITDEKKLAFAAYRQALRDLPQNFSNPNDVIWPEKPTQ
;
A
#
# COMPACT_ATOMS: atom_id res chain seq x y z
N MET A 1 0.82 -16.58 1.71
CA MET A 1 0.68 -15.62 0.59
C MET A 1 2.04 -15.56 -0.08
N SER A 2 2.09 -15.58 -1.41
CA SER A 2 3.36 -15.43 -2.12
C SER A 2 3.63 -13.94 -2.30
N TYR A 3 4.67 -13.43 -1.65
CA TYR A 3 5.13 -12.06 -1.82
C TYR A 3 6.20 -12.01 -2.91
N TYR A 4 6.34 -10.85 -3.56
CA TYR A 4 7.31 -10.65 -4.62
C TYR A 4 8.14 -9.41 -4.33
N ILE A 5 9.45 -9.55 -4.49
CA ILE A 5 10.42 -8.47 -4.42
C ILE A 5 10.41 -7.77 -5.79
N LYS A 6 10.04 -6.49 -5.80
CA LYS A 6 9.95 -5.71 -7.05
C LYS A 6 11.31 -5.57 -7.72
N GLU A 7 12.34 -5.33 -6.93
CA GLU A 7 13.71 -5.10 -7.37
C GLU A 7 14.67 -5.69 -6.34
N LEU A 8 15.52 -6.62 -6.78
CA LEU A 8 16.54 -7.26 -5.96
C LEU A 8 17.90 -7.07 -6.62
N THR A 9 18.79 -6.33 -5.97
CA THR A 9 20.12 -6.04 -6.50
C THR A 9 21.18 -6.87 -5.76
N TYR A 10 22.00 -7.56 -6.53
CA TYR A 10 23.12 -8.37 -6.06
C TYR A 10 24.37 -7.52 -5.80
N SER A 11 25.33 -8.11 -5.07
CA SER A 11 26.64 -7.50 -4.81
C SER A 11 27.49 -7.28 -6.07
N ASN A 12 27.23 -8.03 -7.14
CA ASN A 12 27.87 -7.87 -8.45
C ASN A 12 27.25 -6.76 -9.31
N GLY A 13 26.17 -6.10 -8.85
CA GLY A 13 25.45 -5.05 -9.56
C GLY A 13 24.35 -5.55 -10.51
N GLU A 14 24.09 -6.86 -10.56
CA GLU A 14 22.94 -7.41 -11.29
C GLU A 14 21.64 -7.14 -10.52
N THR A 15 20.58 -6.77 -11.23
CA THR A 15 19.26 -6.47 -10.65
C THR A 15 18.21 -7.37 -11.27
N LEU A 16 17.48 -8.08 -10.41
CA LEU A 16 16.34 -8.89 -10.80
C LEU A 16 15.04 -8.21 -10.42
N TYR A 17 14.02 -8.42 -11.23
CA TYR A 17 12.69 -7.87 -11.02
C TYR A 17 11.68 -8.99 -10.81
N ASN A 18 10.69 -8.72 -9.94
CA ASN A 18 9.60 -9.65 -9.64
C ASN A 18 10.08 -11.03 -9.14
N VAL A 19 11.04 -11.00 -8.20
CA VAL A 19 11.61 -12.22 -7.59
C VAL A 19 10.66 -12.72 -6.50
N PRO A 20 10.34 -14.02 -6.42
CA PRO A 20 9.58 -14.55 -5.29
C PRO A 20 10.32 -14.29 -3.97
N ALA A 21 9.62 -13.74 -2.99
CA ALA A 21 10.15 -13.49 -1.65
C ALA A 21 10.15 -14.79 -0.82
N GLU A 22 10.85 -15.81 -1.31
CA GLU A 22 10.94 -17.11 -0.68
C GLU A 22 12.36 -17.35 -0.16
N LEU A 23 12.47 -17.71 1.12
CA LEU A 23 13.75 -17.90 1.81
C LEU A 23 14.63 -18.92 1.07
N GLY A 24 14.07 -20.05 0.65
CA GLY A 24 14.80 -21.10 -0.07
C GLY A 24 15.37 -20.62 -1.40
N ILE A 25 14.58 -19.88 -2.19
CA ILE A 25 15.00 -19.31 -3.47
C ILE A 25 16.15 -18.32 -3.26
N LEU A 26 16.03 -17.43 -2.27
CA LEU A 26 17.07 -16.45 -1.96
C LEU A 26 18.38 -17.10 -1.47
N ILE A 27 18.29 -18.17 -0.67
CA ILE A 27 19.47 -18.94 -0.24
C ILE A 27 20.13 -19.63 -1.44
N GLU A 28 19.35 -20.23 -2.34
CA GLU A 28 19.85 -20.83 -3.59
C GLU A 28 20.50 -19.79 -4.51
N MET A 29 19.99 -18.56 -4.51
CA MET A 29 20.58 -17.40 -5.20
C MET A 29 21.87 -16.90 -4.56
N GLY A 30 22.30 -17.47 -3.43
CA GLY A 30 23.56 -17.17 -2.76
C GLY A 30 23.48 -16.11 -1.65
N PHE A 31 22.28 -15.73 -1.22
CA PHE A 31 22.11 -14.89 -0.03
C PHE A 31 22.28 -15.71 1.25
N SER A 32 22.78 -15.10 2.32
CA SER A 32 22.79 -15.73 3.65
C SER A 32 21.36 -15.89 4.18
N GLU A 33 21.14 -16.87 5.06
CA GLU A 33 19.83 -17.11 5.68
C GLU A 33 19.27 -15.85 6.37
N ASP A 34 20.11 -15.16 7.16
CA ASP A 34 19.73 -13.90 7.82
C ASP A 34 19.28 -12.85 6.81
N ARG A 35 20.07 -12.65 5.73
CA ARG A 35 19.76 -11.63 4.72
C ARG A 35 18.53 -11.99 3.91
N ALA A 36 18.37 -13.26 3.55
CA ALA A 36 17.20 -13.77 2.86
C ALA A 36 15.94 -13.55 3.71
N SER A 37 16.02 -13.81 5.02
CA SER A 37 14.90 -13.57 5.93
C SER A 37 14.55 -12.08 6.02
N GLU A 38 15.53 -11.18 6.10
CA GLU A 38 15.30 -9.73 6.09
C GLU A 38 14.58 -9.30 4.81
N ILE A 39 15.06 -9.74 3.64
CA ILE A 39 14.46 -9.40 2.35
C ILE A 39 13.00 -9.89 2.26
N CYS A 40 12.72 -11.10 2.76
CA CYS A 40 11.36 -11.63 2.82
C CYS A 40 10.43 -10.75 3.68
N LEU A 41 10.89 -10.32 4.85
CA LEU A 41 10.13 -9.44 5.75
C LEU A 41 9.89 -8.06 5.12
N GLU A 42 10.90 -7.49 4.46
CA GLU A 42 10.77 -6.23 3.71
C GLU A 42 9.73 -6.36 2.57
N ALA A 43 9.76 -7.46 1.83
CA ALA A 43 8.82 -7.71 0.73
C ALA A 43 7.38 -7.89 1.24
N GLU A 44 7.18 -8.58 2.35
CA GLU A 44 5.88 -8.69 3.02
C GLU A 44 5.36 -7.32 3.45
N HIS A 45 6.20 -6.54 4.12
CA HIS A 45 5.85 -5.19 4.59
C HIS A 45 5.46 -4.27 3.43
N GLU A 46 6.23 -4.26 2.34
CA GLU A 46 5.94 -3.48 1.14
C GLU A 46 4.66 -3.95 0.43
N ALA A 47 4.40 -5.26 0.40
CA ALA A 47 3.16 -5.79 -0.17
C ALA A 47 1.92 -5.35 0.61
N LEU A 48 1.99 -5.33 1.94
CA LEU A 48 0.91 -4.80 2.78
C LEU A 48 0.66 -3.31 2.49
N TRP A 49 1.73 -2.54 2.32
CA TRP A 49 1.61 -1.13 1.94
C TRP A 49 0.98 -0.94 0.56
N GLU A 50 1.28 -1.81 -0.41
CA GLU A 50 0.60 -1.78 -1.70
C GLU A 50 -0.89 -2.06 -1.59
N LEU A 51 -1.29 -3.05 -0.77
CA LEU A 51 -2.70 -3.33 -0.51
C LEU A 51 -3.41 -2.11 0.07
N ILE A 52 -2.79 -1.42 1.02
CA ILE A 52 -3.34 -0.20 1.62
C ILE A 52 -3.43 0.92 0.57
N ARG A 53 -2.40 1.11 -0.26
CA ARG A 53 -2.44 2.11 -1.35
C ARG A 53 -3.56 1.81 -2.36
N ALA A 54 -3.77 0.54 -2.69
CA ALA A 54 -4.83 0.10 -3.58
C ALA A 54 -6.22 0.30 -2.97
N GLU A 55 -6.42 -0.08 -1.72
CA GLU A 55 -7.68 0.14 -1.00
C GLU A 55 -7.99 1.64 -0.88
N ARG A 56 -6.99 2.47 -0.55
CA ARG A 56 -7.13 3.93 -0.54
C ARG A 56 -7.58 4.44 -1.91
N HIS A 57 -6.97 3.95 -2.98
CA HIS A 57 -7.36 4.34 -4.34
C HIS A 57 -8.82 3.97 -4.63
N SER A 58 -9.23 2.75 -4.28
CA SER A 58 -10.61 2.29 -4.41
C SER A 58 -11.59 3.18 -3.63
N LYS A 59 -11.33 3.49 -2.35
CA LYS A 59 -12.19 4.38 -1.54
C LYS A 59 -12.26 5.81 -2.08
N LEU A 60 -11.17 6.33 -2.65
CA LEU A 60 -11.14 7.64 -3.32
C LEU A 60 -11.97 7.62 -4.60
N MET A 61 -11.85 6.57 -5.42
CA MET A 61 -12.64 6.40 -6.64
C MET A 61 -14.14 6.30 -6.34
N GLU A 62 -14.53 5.54 -5.31
CA GLU A 62 -15.93 5.43 -4.88
C GLU A 62 -16.55 6.78 -4.52
N THR A 63 -15.74 7.73 -4.06
CA THR A 63 -16.20 9.05 -3.62
C THR A 63 -15.88 10.14 -4.66
N ASP A 64 -15.49 9.78 -5.88
CA ASP A 64 -15.08 10.75 -6.91
C ASP A 64 -16.24 11.55 -7.48
N PHE A 65 -17.40 10.92 -7.63
CA PHE A 65 -18.62 11.61 -8.06
C PHE A 65 -19.01 12.76 -7.10
N THR A 66 -18.63 12.70 -5.81
CA THR A 66 -18.96 13.74 -4.82
C THR A 66 -18.22 15.06 -5.03
N GLN A 67 -17.11 15.02 -5.78
CA GLN A 67 -16.27 16.19 -6.05
C GLN A 67 -16.71 16.95 -7.32
N VAL A 68 -17.66 16.39 -8.07
CA VAL A 68 -18.21 17.01 -9.28
C VAL A 68 -19.26 18.06 -8.89
N GLY A 69 -19.29 19.19 -9.61
CA GLY A 69 -20.21 20.30 -9.34
C GLY A 69 -21.69 19.91 -9.34
N ASP A 70 -22.08 19.06 -10.29
CA ASP A 70 -23.45 18.54 -10.49
C ASP A 70 -23.83 17.36 -9.58
N ALA A 71 -23.00 17.02 -8.59
CA ALA A 71 -23.31 15.93 -7.67
C ALA A 71 -24.59 16.23 -6.87
N PRO A 72 -25.55 15.28 -6.76
CA PRO A 72 -26.81 15.48 -6.04
C PRO A 72 -26.62 15.36 -4.52
N ILE A 73 -25.69 16.14 -3.96
CA ILE A 73 -25.36 16.17 -2.53
C ILE A 73 -25.29 17.62 -2.03
N THR A 74 -25.64 17.83 -0.76
CA THR A 74 -25.58 19.15 -0.12
C THR A 74 -24.14 19.61 0.06
N ASP A 75 -23.93 20.92 0.20
CA ASP A 75 -22.59 21.50 0.42
C ASP A 75 -21.94 20.98 1.72
N GLU A 76 -22.74 20.72 2.75
CA GLU A 76 -22.30 20.08 3.99
C GLU A 76 -21.72 18.69 3.75
N LYS A 77 -22.35 17.89 2.88
CA LYS A 77 -21.86 16.56 2.51
C LYS A 77 -20.61 16.65 1.63
N LYS A 78 -20.52 17.63 0.74
CA LYS A 78 -19.29 17.90 -0.04
C LYS A 78 -18.11 18.16 0.89
N LEU A 79 -18.30 18.98 1.93
CA LEU A 79 -17.27 19.23 2.95
C LEU A 79 -16.89 17.95 3.72
N ALA A 80 -17.87 17.13 4.11
CA ALA A 80 -17.60 15.86 4.79
C ALA A 80 -16.81 14.87 3.92
N PHE A 81 -17.17 14.74 2.64
CA PHE A 81 -16.41 13.91 1.68
C PHE A 81 -15.02 14.48 1.40
N ALA A 82 -14.85 15.81 1.34
CA ALA A 82 -13.55 16.43 1.19
C ALA A 82 -12.64 16.09 2.39
N ALA A 83 -13.14 16.21 3.62
CA ALA A 83 -12.42 15.82 4.84
C ALA A 83 -12.07 14.32 4.86
N TYR A 84 -13.02 13.45 4.51
CA TYR A 84 -12.80 12.01 4.39
C TYR A 84 -11.71 11.67 3.37
N ARG A 85 -11.74 12.29 2.18
CA ARG A 85 -10.72 12.09 1.13
C ARG A 85 -9.35 12.60 1.56
N GLN A 86 -9.29 13.67 2.35
CA GLN A 86 -8.04 14.14 2.92
C GLN A 86 -7.48 13.13 3.92
N ALA A 87 -8.31 12.67 4.86
CA ALA A 87 -7.92 11.64 5.83
C ALA A 87 -7.40 10.37 5.16
N LEU A 88 -8.03 9.90 4.07
CA LEU A 88 -7.56 8.77 3.26
C LEU A 88 -6.17 8.99 2.66
N ARG A 89 -5.87 10.21 2.18
CA ARG A 89 -4.57 10.54 1.59
C ARG A 89 -3.47 10.63 2.64
N ASP A 90 -3.83 11.03 3.85
CA ASP A 90 -2.89 11.19 4.96
C ASP A 90 -2.52 9.84 5.61
N LEU A 91 -3.28 8.75 5.36
CA LEU A 91 -3.01 7.42 5.93
C LEU A 91 -1.55 6.96 5.73
N PRO A 92 -0.97 6.91 4.52
CA PRO A 92 0.38 6.36 4.35
C PRO A 92 1.49 7.21 4.98
N GLN A 93 1.20 8.47 5.34
CA GLN A 93 2.16 9.37 5.99
C GLN A 93 2.06 9.31 7.52
N ASN A 94 0.89 8.94 8.05
CA ASN A 94 0.63 8.94 9.50
C ASN A 94 0.97 7.62 10.18
N PHE A 95 1.16 6.54 9.44
CA PHE A 95 1.44 5.21 9.98
C PHE A 95 2.81 4.72 9.54
N SER A 96 3.60 4.20 10.48
CA SER A 96 4.88 3.54 10.18
C SER A 96 4.69 2.06 9.86
N ASN A 97 3.65 1.44 10.42
CA ASN A 97 3.30 0.04 10.16
C ASN A 97 2.00 -0.05 9.37
N PRO A 98 1.94 -0.93 8.35
CA PRO A 98 0.73 -1.13 7.55
C PRO A 98 -0.39 -1.78 8.36
N ASN A 99 -0.06 -2.62 9.34
CA ASN A 99 -1.05 -3.31 10.19
C ASN A 99 -1.78 -2.36 11.17
N ASP A 100 -1.21 -1.19 11.44
CA ASP A 100 -1.79 -0.21 12.37
C ASP A 100 -2.72 0.80 11.65
N VAL A 101 -2.87 0.69 10.32
CA VAL A 101 -3.66 1.64 9.53
C VAL A 101 -5.14 1.56 9.90
N ILE A 102 -5.65 2.66 10.45
CA ILE A 102 -7.06 2.83 10.79
C ILE A 102 -7.74 3.63 9.68
N TRP A 103 -8.72 3.02 9.01
CA TRP A 103 -9.48 3.67 7.95
C TRP A 103 -10.52 4.66 8.52
N PRO A 104 -10.65 5.87 7.95
CA PRO A 104 -11.70 6.79 8.34
C PRO A 104 -13.08 6.21 7.99
N GLU A 105 -14.10 6.56 8.76
CA GLU A 105 -15.47 6.17 8.47
C GLU A 105 -16.01 6.93 7.24
N LYS A 106 -16.63 6.19 6.32
CA LYS A 106 -17.21 6.76 5.10
C LYS A 106 -18.43 7.61 5.47
N PRO A 107 -18.51 8.88 5.05
CA PRO A 107 -19.69 9.70 5.24
C PRO A 107 -20.91 9.07 4.54
N THR A 108 -22.08 9.11 5.20
CA THR A 108 -23.34 8.72 4.58
C THR A 108 -23.83 9.79 3.59
N GLN A 109 -24.28 9.33 2.43
CA GLN A 109 -24.81 10.17 1.35
C GLN A 109 -26.13 10.84 1.69
#